data_AF-A0AB37R0I7-F1
#
_entry.id   AF-A0AB37R0I7-F1
#
_cell.length_a   1.000
_cell.length_b   1.000
_cell.length_c   1.000
_cell.angle_alpha   90.00
_cell.angle_beta   90.00
_cell.angle_gamma   90.00
#
_symmetry.space_group_name_H-M   'P 1'
#
loop_
_entity.id
_entity.type
_entity.pdbx_description
1 polymer ?
#
loop_
_entity_poly.entity_id
_entity_poly.type
_entity_poly.pdbx_seq_one_letter_code
_entity_poly.pdbx_strand_id
1 'polypeptide(L)'
;MSSASFRFGVRVGTALRECTRAVNQKLSPANVHMAAPQCRKMPEPAMTHDECENYCSVPAIVRRKGINLHDWYEANTQEAQTKPAKKPRKPRASKAPATSKKQDAEPAVKGPVLGSLDQLIA
;
A
#
# COMPACT_ATOMS: atom_id res chain seq x y z
N MET A 1 -6.32 37.90 53.25
CA MET A 1 -5.58 37.15 52.21
C MET A 1 -5.88 35.67 52.38
N SER A 2 -6.65 35.05 51.47
CA SER A 2 -7.05 33.64 51.61
C SER A 2 -5.84 32.71 51.43
N SER A 3 -5.46 31.96 52.47
CA SER A 3 -4.28 31.08 52.46
C SER A 3 -4.39 29.97 51.41
N ALA A 4 -5.61 29.53 51.10
CA ALA A 4 -5.86 28.47 50.13
C ALA A 4 -5.54 28.90 48.69
N SER A 5 -5.94 30.11 48.28
CA SER A 5 -5.64 30.62 46.93
C SER A 5 -4.16 30.91 46.75
N PHE A 6 -3.47 31.36 47.80
CA PHE A 6 -2.01 31.52 47.77
C PHE A 6 -1.28 30.19 47.57
N ARG A 7 -1.63 29.14 48.34
CA ARG A 7 -1.04 27.80 48.20
C ARG A 7 -1.35 27.18 46.84
N PHE A 8 -2.55 27.42 46.32
CA PHE A 8 -2.92 27.00 44.96
C PHE A 8 -2.03 27.68 43.92
N GLY A 9 -1.88 29.01 43.99
CA GLY A 9 -1.01 29.77 43.08
C GLY A 9 0.44 29.31 43.12
N VAL A 10 0.98 29.03 44.32
CA VAL A 10 2.34 28.49 44.47
C VAL A 10 2.48 27.12 43.78
N ARG A 11 1.54 26.19 44.01
CA ARG A 11 1.60 24.85 43.39
C ARG A 11 1.49 24.91 41.87
N VAL A 12 0.56 25.69 41.35
CA VAL A 12 0.37 25.88 39.90
C VAL A 12 1.60 26.53 39.28
N GLY A 13 2.14 27.57 39.92
CA GLY A 13 3.36 28.25 39.47
C GLY A 13 4.58 27.32 39.43
N THR A 14 4.75 26.48 40.46
CA THR A 14 5.84 25.48 40.47
C THR A 14 5.69 24.42 39.39
N ALA A 15 4.47 23.92 39.16
CA ALA A 15 4.21 22.92 38.14
C ALA A 15 4.46 23.47 36.73
N LEU A 16 3.99 24.71 36.45
CA LEU A 16 4.21 25.38 35.18
C LEU A 16 5.70 25.67 34.93
N ARG A 17 6.43 26.07 35.97
CA ARG A 17 7.88 26.31 35.88
C ARG A 17 8.65 25.04 35.53
N GLU A 18 8.33 23.91 36.15
CA GLU A 18 8.97 22.63 35.84
C GLU A 18 8.56 22.08 34.46
N CYS A 19 7.31 22.26 34.02
CA CYS A 19 6.91 21.96 32.63
C CYS A 19 7.72 22.79 31.63
N THR A 20 7.79 24.11 31.84
CA THR A 20 8.57 25.02 30.99
C THR A 20 10.04 24.64 31.00
N ARG A 21 10.60 24.27 32.15
CA ARG A 21 11.99 23.82 32.29
C ARG A 21 12.25 22.50 31.57
N ALA A 22 11.34 21.53 31.63
CA ALA A 22 11.46 20.25 30.95
C ALA A 22 11.41 20.41 29.42
N VAL A 23 10.50 21.26 28.92
CA VAL A 23 10.38 21.52 27.48
C VAL A 23 11.55 22.34 26.94
N ASN A 24 12.04 23.31 27.72
CA ASN A 24 13.16 24.18 27.31
C ASN A 24 14.52 23.70 27.80
N GLN A 25 14.59 22.54 28.46
CA GLN A 25 15.87 21.90 28.74
C GLN A 25 16.47 21.53 27.39
N LYS A 26 17.43 22.34 26.93
CA LYS A 26 18.41 21.85 25.97
C LYS A 26 19.00 20.60 26.62
N LEU A 27 18.72 19.44 26.03
CA LEU A 27 19.42 18.22 26.36
C LEU A 27 20.90 18.58 26.26
N SER A 28 21.58 18.69 27.40
CA SER A 28 23.02 18.50 27.42
C SER A 28 23.22 17.20 26.65
N PRO A 29 24.05 17.17 25.60
CA PRO A 29 24.30 15.91 24.92
C PRO A 29 24.87 14.99 25.98
N ALA A 30 24.00 14.14 26.53
CA ALA A 30 24.42 12.96 27.22
C ALA A 30 25.41 12.31 26.26
N ASN A 31 26.55 11.88 26.77
CA ASN A 31 27.48 11.06 26.03
C ASN A 31 26.78 9.71 25.78
N VAL A 32 25.76 9.74 24.94
CA VAL A 32 25.23 8.58 24.26
C VAL A 32 26.38 8.22 23.36
N HIS A 33 27.12 7.18 23.74
CA HIS A 33 27.89 6.43 22.77
C HIS A 33 26.89 6.00 21.71
N MET A 34 26.71 6.86 20.69
CA MET A 34 26.10 6.51 19.44
C MET A 34 26.98 5.39 18.94
N ALA A 35 26.50 4.15 19.06
CA ALA A 35 27.09 3.05 18.33
C ALA A 35 27.25 3.56 16.90
N ALA A 36 28.50 3.53 16.40
CA ALA A 36 28.85 4.11 15.12
C ALA A 36 27.76 3.77 14.10
N PRO A 37 27.27 4.73 13.30
CA PRO A 37 26.25 4.44 12.31
C PRO A 37 26.77 3.27 11.51
N GLN A 38 26.13 2.10 11.67
CA GLN A 38 26.42 0.96 10.82
C GLN A 38 25.98 1.43 9.45
N CYS A 39 26.94 1.95 8.70
CA CYS A 39 26.82 2.27 7.30
C CYS A 39 26.54 0.92 6.65
N ARG A 40 25.26 0.57 6.57
CA ARG A 40 24.78 -0.54 5.76
C ARG A 40 25.09 -0.12 4.34
N LYS A 41 26.27 -0.50 3.86
CA LYS A 41 26.63 -0.32 2.46
C LYS A 41 25.52 -0.97 1.66
N MET A 42 24.94 -0.22 0.73
CA MET A 42 23.96 -0.76 -0.20
C MET A 42 24.59 -2.00 -0.85
N PRO A 43 23.86 -3.13 -0.94
CA PRO A 43 24.32 -4.27 -1.72
C PRO A 43 24.66 -3.80 -3.13
N GLU A 44 25.72 -4.35 -3.70
CA GLU A 44 26.07 -4.08 -5.08
C GLU A 44 24.90 -4.50 -5.98
N PRO A 45 24.54 -3.69 -6.99
CA PRO A 45 23.53 -4.09 -7.97
C PRO A 45 23.87 -5.45 -8.57
N ALA A 46 22.89 -6.36 -8.60
CA ALA A 46 23.08 -7.71 -9.13
C ALA A 46 23.43 -7.74 -10.63
N MET A 47 23.23 -6.63 -11.33
CA MET A 47 23.39 -6.49 -12.77
C MET A 47 23.63 -5.02 -13.11
N THR A 48 24.33 -4.80 -14.21
CA THR A 48 24.62 -3.46 -14.72
C THR A 48 23.36 -2.80 -15.28
N HIS A 49 23.40 -1.48 -15.41
CA HIS A 49 22.30 -0.72 -16.01
C HIS A 49 21.99 -1.17 -17.44
N ASP A 50 23.03 -1.36 -18.25
CA ASP A 50 22.87 -1.73 -19.67
C ASP A 50 22.25 -3.13 -19.83
N GLU A 51 22.59 -4.06 -18.93
CA GLU A 51 21.93 -5.36 -18.87
C GLU A 51 20.44 -5.18 -18.55
N CYS A 52 20.10 -4.39 -17.52
CA CYS A 52 18.71 -4.12 -17.14
C CYS A 52 17.89 -3.55 -18.31
N GLU A 53 18.44 -2.57 -19.03
CA GLU A 53 17.80 -1.98 -20.21
C GLU A 53 17.57 -3.02 -21.32
N ASN A 54 18.52 -3.93 -21.54
CA ASN A 54 18.34 -5.04 -22.47
C ASN A 54 17.23 -6.01 -22.02
N TYR A 55 17.11 -6.28 -20.71
CA TYR A 55 16.03 -7.10 -20.16
C TYR A 55 14.64 -6.46 -20.34
N CYS A 56 14.56 -5.14 -20.23
CA CYS A 56 13.33 -4.36 -20.36
C CYS A 56 12.90 -4.19 -21.83
N SER A 57 13.84 -3.95 -22.73
CA SER A 57 13.55 -3.70 -24.15
C SER A 57 13.19 -4.96 -24.92
N VAL A 58 13.86 -6.08 -24.64
CA VAL A 58 13.64 -7.33 -25.36
C VAL A 58 12.81 -8.29 -24.49
N PRO A 59 11.66 -8.80 -24.96
CA PRO A 59 10.85 -9.75 -24.20
C PRO A 59 11.61 -11.04 -23.88
N ALA A 60 11.31 -11.64 -22.72
CA ALA A 60 11.95 -12.89 -22.28
C ALA A 60 11.76 -14.05 -23.26
N ILE A 61 10.66 -14.09 -24.01
CA ILE A 61 10.42 -15.12 -25.04
C ILE A 61 11.44 -15.06 -26.18
N VAL A 62 11.89 -13.85 -26.54
CA VAL A 62 12.95 -13.67 -27.54
C VAL A 62 14.29 -14.04 -26.93
N ARG A 63 14.61 -13.50 -25.75
CA ARG A 63 15.92 -13.70 -25.11
C ARG A 63 16.20 -15.15 -24.71
N ARG A 64 15.21 -15.87 -24.17
CA ARG A 64 15.41 -17.23 -23.63
C ARG A 64 15.09 -18.35 -24.61
N LYS A 65 14.16 -18.13 -25.54
CA LYS A 65 13.67 -19.17 -26.45
C LYS A 65 14.04 -18.92 -27.92
N GLY A 66 14.65 -17.76 -28.24
CA GLY A 66 15.02 -17.40 -29.61
C GLY A 66 13.81 -17.25 -30.53
N ILE A 67 12.63 -16.94 -29.98
CA ILE A 67 11.39 -16.84 -30.76
C ILE A 67 11.38 -15.51 -31.51
N ASN A 68 11.03 -15.55 -32.79
CA ASN A 68 10.73 -14.36 -33.58
C ASN A 68 9.39 -13.77 -33.12
N LEU A 69 9.40 -12.50 -32.71
CA LEU A 69 8.21 -11.80 -32.23
C LEU A 69 7.13 -11.67 -33.30
N HIS A 70 7.53 -11.50 -34.56
CA HIS A 70 6.59 -11.33 -35.65
C HIS A 70 5.77 -12.61 -35.85
N ASP A 71 6.45 -13.74 -36.02
CA ASP A 71 5.80 -15.04 -36.19
C ASP A 71 4.97 -15.42 -34.96
N TRP A 72 5.46 -15.09 -33.76
CA TRP A 72 4.71 -15.31 -32.53
C TRP A 72 3.44 -14.44 -32.48
N TYR A 73 3.53 -13.17 -32.89
CA TYR A 73 2.39 -12.26 -32.92
C TYR A 73 1.32 -12.75 -33.90
N GLU A 74 1.69 -13.12 -35.11
CA GLU A 74 0.76 -13.65 -36.12
C GLU A 74 0.07 -14.93 -35.65
N ALA A 75 0.82 -15.84 -35.00
CA ALA A 75 0.27 -17.10 -34.50
C ALA A 75 -0.66 -16.93 -33.29
N ASN A 76 -0.50 -15.87 -32.49
CA ASN A 76 -1.21 -15.70 -31.21
C ASN A 76 -2.23 -14.55 -31.22
N THR A 77 -2.16 -13.65 -32.19
CA THR A 77 -3.06 -12.50 -32.31
C THR A 77 -4.02 -12.74 -33.45
N GLN A 78 -5.09 -13.49 -33.16
CA GLN A 78 -6.24 -13.51 -34.05
C GLN A 78 -7.05 -12.22 -33.84
N GLU A 79 -7.55 -11.62 -34.93
CA GLU A 79 -8.54 -10.56 -34.83
C GLU A 79 -9.65 -11.04 -33.90
N ALA A 80 -9.90 -10.26 -32.84
CA ALA A 80 -10.96 -10.56 -31.91
C ALA A 80 -12.27 -10.64 -32.70
N GLN A 81 -12.72 -11.87 -32.98
CA GLN A 81 -14.02 -12.16 -33.58
C GLN A 81 -15.01 -11.22 -32.92
N THR A 82 -15.51 -10.26 -33.70
CA THR A 82 -16.43 -9.23 -33.23
C THR A 82 -17.57 -10.00 -32.58
N LYS A 83 -17.59 -10.00 -31.24
CA LYS A 83 -18.55 -10.82 -30.50
C LYS A 83 -19.93 -10.48 -31.09
N PRO A 84 -20.72 -11.49 -31.52
CA PRO A 84 -22.01 -11.20 -32.14
C PRO A 84 -22.78 -10.28 -31.22
N ALA A 85 -23.34 -9.21 -31.80
CA ALA A 85 -23.98 -8.13 -31.06
C ALA A 85 -24.88 -8.69 -29.96
N LYS A 86 -24.58 -8.33 -28.70
CA LYS A 86 -25.38 -8.78 -27.56
C LYS A 86 -26.84 -8.41 -27.83
N LYS A 87 -27.71 -9.42 -27.97
CA LYS A 87 -29.14 -9.23 -28.16
C LYS A 87 -29.66 -8.26 -27.08
N PRO A 88 -30.52 -7.28 -27.43
CA PRO A 88 -31.04 -6.33 -26.46
C PRO A 88 -31.79 -7.09 -25.36
N ARG A 89 -31.38 -6.87 -24.11
CA ARG A 89 -32.07 -7.44 -22.94
C ARG A 89 -33.47 -6.83 -22.88
N LYS A 90 -34.51 -7.69 -22.83
CA LYS A 90 -35.87 -7.21 -22.60
C LYS A 90 -35.94 -6.46 -21.25
N PRO A 91 -36.64 -5.32 -21.17
CA PRO A 91 -36.80 -4.61 -19.91
C PRO A 91 -37.53 -5.50 -18.91
N ARG A 92 -36.96 -5.61 -17.71
CA ARG A 92 -37.60 -6.30 -16.58
C ARG A 92 -38.81 -5.45 -16.17
N ALA A 93 -40.00 -6.04 -16.16
CA ALA A 93 -41.21 -5.37 -15.70
C ALA A 93 -40.97 -4.78 -14.30
N SER A 94 -41.12 -3.46 -14.19
CA SER A 94 -41.06 -2.74 -12.93
C SER A 94 -42.23 -3.18 -12.06
N LYS A 95 -41.94 -3.79 -10.91
CA LYS A 95 -42.94 -3.92 -9.85
C LYS A 95 -42.82 -2.68 -8.97
N ALA A 96 -43.86 -1.85 -8.99
CA ALA A 96 -44.02 -0.66 -8.17
C ALA A 96 -43.96 -1.01 -6.66
N PRO A 97 -43.67 -0.02 -5.79
CA PRO A 97 -43.08 -0.25 -4.48
C PRO A 97 -44.13 -0.70 -3.46
N ALA A 98 -43.93 -1.88 -2.87
CA ALA A 98 -44.59 -2.24 -1.63
C ALA A 98 -43.64 -1.90 -0.48
N THR A 99 -44.01 -0.88 0.28
CA THR A 99 -43.40 -0.49 1.54
C THR A 99 -43.47 -1.62 2.56
N SER A 100 -42.33 -2.15 3.02
CA SER A 100 -42.23 -2.81 4.34
C SER A 100 -40.77 -3.07 4.73
N LYS A 101 -40.41 -2.59 5.92
CA LYS A 101 -39.13 -2.63 6.64
C LYS A 101 -38.38 -3.98 6.57
N LYS A 102 -37.08 -3.96 6.24
CA LYS A 102 -35.94 -4.40 7.09
C LYS A 102 -34.71 -4.77 6.25
N GLN A 103 -33.58 -4.21 6.71
CA GLN A 103 -32.21 -4.72 6.67
C GLN A 103 -31.52 -4.86 5.31
N ASP A 104 -30.51 -4.00 5.15
CA ASP A 104 -29.34 -4.14 4.30
C ASP A 104 -28.79 -5.57 4.29
N ALA A 105 -28.65 -6.11 3.08
CA ALA A 105 -27.66 -7.13 2.78
C ALA A 105 -27.32 -7.02 1.28
N GLU A 106 -26.26 -6.28 0.99
CA GLU A 106 -25.57 -6.25 -0.30
C GLU A 106 -25.21 -7.70 -0.70
N PRO A 107 -25.39 -8.12 -1.97
CA PRO A 107 -24.90 -9.43 -2.39
C PRO A 107 -23.37 -9.38 -2.42
N ALA A 108 -22.73 -10.06 -1.46
CA ALA A 108 -21.29 -10.19 -1.38
C ALA A 108 -20.70 -10.63 -2.73
N VAL A 109 -20.07 -9.69 -3.43
CA VAL A 109 -19.17 -9.96 -4.55
C VAL A 109 -18.07 -10.85 -3.99
N LYS A 110 -18.07 -12.13 -4.38
CA LYS A 110 -17.02 -13.07 -3.98
C LYS A 110 -15.70 -12.52 -4.52
N GLY A 111 -14.88 -11.96 -3.63
CA GLY A 111 -13.53 -11.53 -3.93
C GLY A 111 -12.67 -12.70 -4.41
N PRO A 112 -11.52 -12.42 -5.05
CA PRO A 112 -10.59 -13.47 -5.43
C PRO A 112 -10.18 -14.29 -4.20
N VAL A 113 -10.28 -15.61 -4.31
CA VAL A 113 -9.83 -16.53 -3.27
C VAL A 113 -8.30 -16.52 -3.30
N LEU A 114 -7.68 -15.90 -2.29
CA LEU A 114 -6.24 -15.93 -2.10
C LEU A 114 -5.85 -17.30 -1.53
N GLY A 115 -4.97 -18.02 -2.21
CA GLY A 115 -4.40 -19.28 -1.73
C GLY A 115 -3.53 -19.08 -0.48
N SER A 116 -3.25 -20.16 0.26
CA SER A 116 -2.40 -20.10 1.45
C SER A 116 -0.96 -19.74 1.09
N LEU A 117 -0.37 -18.79 1.81
CA LEU A 117 1.02 -18.39 1.67
C LEU A 117 1.97 -19.58 1.92
N ASP A 118 1.60 -20.52 2.79
CA ASP A 118 2.42 -21.70 3.12
C ASP A 118 2.71 -22.59 1.90
N GLN A 119 1.86 -22.56 0.86
CA GLN A 119 2.10 -23.31 -0.38
C GLN A 119 3.17 -22.66 -1.28
N LEU A 120 3.50 -21.39 -1.05
CA LEU A 120 4.44 -20.62 -1.88
C LEU A 120 5.86 -20.57 -1.31
N ILE A 121 6.04 -20.89 -0.02
CA ILE A 121 7.36 -20.82 0.65
C ILE A 121 8.02 -22.21 0.81
N ALA A 122 7.47 -23.26 0.20
CA ALA A 122 7.98 -24.63 0.26
C ALA A 122 8.91 -24.96 -0.91
#